data_AF-A0A957CMF4-F1
#
_entry.id   AF-A0A957CMF4-F1
#
_cell.length_a   1.000
_cell.length_b   1.000
_cell.length_c   1.000
_cell.angle_alpha   90.00
_cell.angle_beta   90.00
_cell.angle_gamma   90.00
#
_symmetry.space_group_name_H-M   'P 1'
#
loop_
_entity.id
_entity.type
_entity.pdbx_description
1 polymer ?
#
loop_
_entity_poly.entity_id
_entity_poly.type
_entity_poly.pdbx_seq_one_letter_code
_entity_poly.pdbx_strand_id
1 'polypeptide(L)'
;MTTINESVDATSVRQAHRDTIRKAYSTLLSVVGIGLILAGVVQAVFTDSPLTLILLIGLGVISQITMTAFVEGNAGVSVSSAVSLTAAYLYGPLAGALVAAMAEVGLWIMHTYSKRHEDQDWQRSFELLGVNVGMNAIAALAAGISLRWLMNLWGTATIIGQVVPWLISAIIGDQVNMWLLVYIIHLAHGVKPLQVWRENRWAIPINVLVMSVGGGLLSLAVQQFDLLGIAIFFLPIVLSSYSFRLTVNNTKKQMAKLEEMVASRTVDLAEANEQLGKSYQQLEKINYQLEDTNKQLEATNSELAVAYEEVESLSRDKDAFLAVLTHDMRTPLTSIKGYSSILRDRELEREQQIKIAKVIMHSQDTLLDIVNNILEIEKLQSGVPILLEYAQVDLALITQRVVETIAAPAREKGIQLKYEQVPTPIMVTADESKIERVITNLASNAVKYTPEEGCVTIDVRTNGRFAV
;
A
#
# COMPACT_ATOMS: atom_id res chain seq x y z
N MET A 1 -45.27 -3.26 44.38
CA MET A 1 -45.22 -4.67 43.93
C MET A 1 -46.61 -5.24 43.65
N THR A 2 -47.67 -4.82 44.36
CA THR A 2 -49.07 -5.26 44.14
C THR A 2 -49.68 -4.84 42.78
N THR A 3 -49.42 -3.62 42.30
CA THR A 3 -49.96 -3.12 41.01
C THR A 3 -49.32 -3.76 39.76
N ILE A 4 -48.09 -4.26 39.88
CA ILE A 4 -47.40 -4.96 38.78
C ILE A 4 -47.95 -6.39 38.66
N ASN A 5 -48.27 -7.04 39.78
CA ASN A 5 -48.83 -8.39 39.77
C ASN A 5 -50.26 -8.43 39.19
N GLU A 6 -51.10 -7.45 39.50
CA GLU A 6 -52.48 -7.35 38.95
C GLU A 6 -52.49 -7.06 37.43
N SER A 7 -51.53 -6.29 36.92
CA SER A 7 -51.44 -6.01 35.48
C SER A 7 -50.90 -7.19 34.67
N VAL A 8 -50.00 -8.00 35.25
CA VAL A 8 -49.52 -9.26 34.65
C VAL A 8 -50.62 -10.33 34.66
N ASP A 9 -51.40 -10.40 35.74
CA ASP A 9 -52.50 -11.37 35.85
C ASP A 9 -53.65 -11.03 34.87
N ALA A 10 -54.03 -9.75 34.75
CA ALA A 10 -55.05 -9.31 33.80
C ALA A 10 -54.63 -9.47 32.33
N THR A 11 -53.34 -9.36 32.00
CA THR A 11 -52.83 -9.61 30.64
C THR A 11 -52.77 -11.10 30.31
N SER A 12 -52.41 -11.95 31.28
CA SER A 12 -52.41 -13.41 31.13
C SER A 12 -53.82 -13.97 30.91
N VAL A 13 -54.82 -13.49 31.68
CA VAL A 13 -56.23 -13.89 31.53
C VAL A 13 -56.79 -13.46 30.19
N ARG A 14 -56.48 -12.22 29.74
CA ARG A 14 -56.88 -11.75 28.40
C ARG A 14 -56.24 -12.56 27.28
N GLN A 15 -55.02 -13.04 27.47
CA GLN A 15 -54.34 -13.89 26.49
C GLN A 15 -54.94 -15.29 26.43
N ALA A 16 -55.17 -15.94 27.57
CA ALA A 16 -55.84 -17.24 27.65
C ALA A 16 -57.25 -17.21 27.04
N HIS A 17 -57.99 -16.12 27.26
CA HIS A 17 -59.30 -15.91 26.64
C HIS A 17 -59.20 -15.77 25.12
N ARG A 18 -58.26 -14.97 24.60
CA ARG A 18 -58.04 -14.84 23.15
C ARG A 18 -57.58 -16.16 22.50
N ASP A 19 -56.73 -16.93 23.17
CA ASP A 19 -56.28 -18.23 22.66
C ASP A 19 -57.43 -19.24 22.58
N THR A 20 -58.35 -19.22 23.54
CA THR A 20 -59.57 -20.05 23.51
C THR A 20 -60.46 -19.67 22.33
N ILE A 21 -60.68 -18.37 22.11
CA ILE A 21 -61.43 -17.86 20.95
C ILE A 21 -60.71 -18.20 19.65
N ARG A 22 -59.37 -18.07 19.58
CA ARG A 22 -58.57 -18.42 18.40
C ARG A 22 -58.78 -19.87 18.01
N LYS A 23 -58.72 -20.80 18.97
CA LYS A 23 -58.92 -22.24 18.71
C LYS A 23 -60.32 -22.53 18.21
N ALA A 24 -61.34 -21.95 18.84
CA ALA A 24 -62.73 -22.10 18.40
C ALA A 24 -62.95 -21.56 16.98
N TYR A 25 -62.41 -20.36 16.70
CA TYR A 25 -62.48 -19.72 15.39
C TYR A 25 -61.74 -20.51 14.30
N SER A 26 -60.54 -21.01 14.61
CA SER A 26 -59.72 -21.83 13.69
C SER A 26 -60.39 -23.16 13.37
N THR A 27 -61.00 -23.79 14.38
CA THR A 27 -61.79 -25.02 14.21
C THR A 27 -63.01 -24.76 13.33
N LEU A 28 -63.73 -23.66 13.57
CA LEU A 28 -64.89 -23.27 12.76
C LEU A 28 -64.52 -23.07 11.29
N LEU A 29 -63.45 -22.31 11.02
CA LEU A 29 -62.95 -22.11 9.65
C LEU A 29 -62.61 -23.43 8.97
N SER A 30 -61.92 -24.31 9.69
CA SER A 30 -61.53 -25.64 9.17
C SER A 30 -62.75 -26.50 8.82
N VAL A 31 -63.75 -26.55 9.70
CA VAL A 31 -64.99 -27.31 9.48
C VAL A 31 -65.78 -26.75 8.30
N VAL A 32 -65.92 -25.43 8.21
CA VAL A 32 -66.59 -24.78 7.07
C VAL A 32 -65.82 -25.06 5.78
N GLY A 33 -64.48 -24.98 5.80
CA GLY A 33 -63.63 -25.32 4.65
C GLY A 33 -63.84 -26.74 4.14
N ILE A 34 -63.86 -27.72 5.05
CA ILE A 34 -64.13 -29.13 4.70
C ILE A 34 -65.54 -29.27 4.12
N GLY A 35 -66.54 -28.61 4.71
CA GLY A 35 -67.90 -28.60 4.19
C GLY A 35 -67.99 -28.04 2.77
N LEU A 36 -67.27 -26.95 2.49
CA LEU A 36 -67.20 -26.34 1.15
C LEU A 36 -66.47 -27.22 0.14
N ILE A 37 -65.40 -27.92 0.54
CA ILE A 37 -64.74 -28.92 -0.31
C ILE A 37 -65.74 -30.01 -0.69
N LEU A 38 -66.42 -30.61 0.30
CA LEU A 38 -67.39 -31.69 0.05
C LEU A 38 -68.52 -31.22 -0.87
N ALA A 39 -69.09 -30.05 -0.60
CA ALA A 39 -70.13 -29.46 -1.45
C ALA A 39 -69.63 -29.15 -2.87
N GLY A 40 -68.40 -28.65 -3.00
CA GLY A 40 -67.75 -28.40 -4.28
C GLY A 40 -67.47 -29.69 -5.06
N VAL A 41 -67.03 -30.76 -4.40
CA VAL A 41 -66.83 -32.08 -5.03
C VAL A 41 -68.15 -32.64 -5.53
N VAL A 42 -69.22 -32.56 -4.72
CA VAL A 42 -70.56 -32.95 -5.15
C VAL A 42 -70.98 -32.15 -6.37
N GLN A 43 -70.77 -30.82 -6.37
CA GLN A 43 -71.07 -29.98 -7.53
C GLN A 43 -70.26 -30.40 -8.77
N ALA A 44 -68.96 -30.69 -8.61
CA ALA A 44 -68.06 -31.06 -9.69
C ALA A 44 -68.54 -32.30 -10.47
N VAL A 45 -69.16 -33.26 -9.78
CA VAL A 45 -69.74 -34.48 -10.39
C VAL A 45 -70.88 -34.14 -11.37
N PHE A 46 -71.60 -33.04 -11.16
CA PHE A 46 -72.73 -32.62 -11.98
C PHE A 46 -72.40 -31.50 -12.98
N THR A 47 -71.12 -31.25 -13.25
CA THR A 47 -70.72 -30.23 -14.24
C THR A 47 -70.70 -30.78 -15.66
N ASP A 48 -71.02 -29.94 -16.64
CA ASP A 48 -71.03 -30.30 -18.06
C ASP A 48 -69.61 -30.61 -18.62
N SER A 49 -68.55 -30.18 -17.93
CA SER A 49 -67.16 -30.36 -18.37
C SER A 49 -66.23 -30.66 -17.18
N PRO A 50 -66.30 -31.88 -16.60
CA PRO A 50 -65.55 -32.24 -15.40
C PRO A 50 -64.03 -32.21 -15.62
N LEU A 51 -63.57 -32.51 -16.84
CA LEU A 51 -62.14 -32.48 -17.20
C LEU A 51 -61.55 -31.07 -17.06
N THR A 52 -62.26 -30.06 -17.58
CA THR A 52 -61.81 -28.65 -17.52
C THR A 52 -61.79 -28.15 -16.08
N LEU A 53 -62.77 -28.53 -15.24
CA LEU A 53 -62.73 -28.22 -13.80
C LEU A 53 -61.57 -28.91 -13.08
N ILE A 54 -61.28 -30.18 -13.36
CA ILE A 54 -60.11 -30.90 -12.81
C ILE A 54 -58.81 -30.19 -13.21
N LEU A 55 -58.71 -29.71 -14.45
CA LEU A 55 -57.55 -28.95 -14.91
C LEU A 55 -57.43 -27.60 -14.20
N LEU A 56 -58.53 -26.88 -13.97
CA LEU A 56 -58.53 -25.65 -13.17
C LEU A 56 -58.11 -25.92 -11.71
N ILE A 57 -58.52 -27.04 -11.11
CA ILE A 57 -58.05 -27.46 -9.79
C ILE A 57 -56.53 -27.69 -9.82
N GLY A 58 -56.03 -28.49 -10.76
CA GLY A 58 -54.60 -28.75 -10.91
C GLY A 58 -53.80 -27.48 -11.17
N LEU A 59 -54.35 -26.56 -11.96
CA LEU A 59 -53.75 -25.27 -12.27
C LEU A 59 -53.74 -24.32 -11.06
N GLY A 60 -54.80 -24.31 -10.26
CA GLY A 60 -54.85 -23.58 -8.99
C GLY A 60 -53.74 -24.04 -8.04
N VAL A 61 -53.54 -25.36 -7.93
CA VAL A 61 -52.45 -25.98 -7.16
C VAL A 61 -51.08 -25.57 -7.69
N ILE A 62 -50.83 -25.77 -8.99
CA ILE A 62 -49.54 -25.44 -9.61
C ILE A 62 -49.24 -23.94 -9.46
N SER A 63 -50.23 -23.08 -9.67
CA SER A 63 -50.08 -21.63 -9.55
C SER A 63 -49.72 -21.21 -8.12
N GLN A 64 -50.36 -21.81 -7.12
CA GLN A 64 -50.07 -21.57 -5.70
C GLN A 64 -48.63 -22.00 -5.36
N ILE A 65 -48.23 -23.22 -5.75
CA ILE A 65 -46.89 -23.78 -5.50
C ILE A 65 -45.81 -22.93 -6.16
N THR A 66 -46.04 -22.57 -7.43
CA THR A 66 -45.10 -21.78 -8.23
C THR A 66 -44.84 -20.45 -7.54
N MET A 67 -45.88 -19.72 -7.17
CA MET A 67 -45.72 -18.40 -6.54
C MET A 67 -44.92 -18.47 -5.24
N THR A 68 -45.21 -19.42 -4.35
CA THR A 68 -44.48 -19.58 -3.09
C THR A 68 -43.01 -19.96 -3.30
N ALA A 69 -42.67 -20.65 -4.39
CA ALA A 69 -41.29 -21.01 -4.70
C ALA A 69 -40.45 -19.87 -5.32
N PHE A 70 -41.09 -18.80 -5.81
CA PHE A 70 -40.40 -17.68 -6.47
C PHE A 70 -40.30 -16.41 -5.61
N VAL A 71 -41.19 -16.23 -4.64
CA VAL A 71 -41.22 -15.06 -3.76
C VAL A 71 -40.94 -15.48 -2.33
N GLU A 72 -39.69 -15.33 -1.88
CA GLU A 72 -39.35 -15.38 -0.46
C GLU A 72 -39.92 -14.13 0.23
N GLY A 73 -41.12 -14.23 0.80
CA GLY A 73 -41.75 -13.11 1.51
C GLY A 73 -43.21 -13.37 1.91
N ASN A 74 -43.65 -12.73 3.01
CA ASN A 74 -44.95 -12.91 3.66
C ASN A 74 -46.17 -12.33 2.91
N ALA A 75 -46.05 -12.01 1.62
CA ALA A 75 -47.14 -11.41 0.85
C ALA A 75 -47.38 -12.16 -0.45
N GLY A 76 -48.31 -13.13 -0.36
CA GLY A 76 -48.72 -14.00 -1.46
C GLY A 76 -49.71 -13.31 -2.38
N VAL A 77 -49.22 -12.73 -3.48
CA VAL A 77 -50.07 -12.45 -4.64
C VAL A 77 -50.27 -13.75 -5.38
N SER A 78 -51.33 -14.51 -5.06
CA SER A 78 -51.52 -15.81 -5.71
C SER A 78 -52.40 -15.72 -6.96
N VAL A 79 -51.87 -16.22 -8.08
CA VAL A 79 -52.63 -16.44 -9.32
C VAL A 79 -53.73 -17.50 -9.12
N SER A 80 -53.64 -18.33 -8.06
CA SER A 80 -54.68 -19.33 -7.74
C SER A 80 -56.05 -18.69 -7.46
N SER A 81 -56.07 -17.47 -6.90
CA SER A 81 -57.30 -16.70 -6.64
C SER A 81 -58.03 -16.30 -7.93
N ALA A 82 -57.27 -16.01 -8.99
CA ALA A 82 -57.80 -15.77 -10.33
C ALA A 82 -58.43 -17.04 -10.92
N VAL A 83 -57.72 -18.18 -10.83
CA VAL A 83 -58.21 -19.49 -11.29
C VAL A 83 -59.48 -19.91 -10.54
N SER A 84 -59.52 -19.66 -9.23
CA SER A 84 -60.69 -19.89 -8.38
C SER A 84 -61.89 -19.04 -8.81
N LEU A 85 -61.69 -17.76 -9.11
CA LEU A 85 -62.78 -16.89 -9.56
C LEU A 85 -63.26 -17.27 -10.97
N THR A 86 -62.35 -17.72 -11.85
CA THR A 86 -62.70 -18.35 -13.13
C THR A 86 -63.58 -19.58 -12.95
N ALA A 87 -63.21 -20.51 -12.07
CA ALA A 87 -64.02 -21.68 -11.76
C ALA A 87 -65.39 -21.30 -11.17
N ALA A 88 -65.43 -20.25 -10.34
CA ALA A 88 -66.66 -19.72 -9.77
C ALA A 88 -67.63 -19.20 -10.85
N TYR A 89 -67.09 -18.54 -11.88
CA TYR A 89 -67.88 -18.03 -13.00
C TYR A 89 -68.37 -19.14 -13.93
N LEU A 90 -67.47 -20.07 -14.31
CA LEU A 90 -67.77 -21.13 -15.28
C LEU A 90 -68.68 -22.21 -14.70
N TYR A 91 -68.41 -22.64 -13.46
CA TYR A 91 -69.05 -23.81 -12.86
C TYR A 91 -69.84 -23.48 -11.60
N GLY A 92 -69.79 -22.24 -11.11
CA GLY A 92 -70.56 -21.77 -9.96
C GLY A 92 -69.72 -21.63 -8.67
N PRO A 93 -70.25 -20.93 -7.64
CA PRO A 93 -69.45 -20.48 -6.51
C PRO A 93 -68.76 -21.59 -5.69
N LEU A 94 -69.39 -22.76 -5.56
CA LEU A 94 -68.81 -23.90 -4.82
C LEU A 94 -67.63 -24.53 -5.59
N ALA A 95 -67.63 -24.51 -6.92
CA ALA A 95 -66.48 -24.92 -7.73
C ALA A 95 -65.28 -23.97 -7.54
N GLY A 96 -65.53 -22.66 -7.41
CA GLY A 96 -64.50 -21.70 -7.03
C GLY A 96 -63.92 -22.01 -5.65
N ALA A 97 -64.78 -22.20 -4.65
CA ALA A 97 -64.35 -22.58 -3.30
C ALA A 97 -63.52 -23.86 -3.28
N LEU A 98 -63.88 -24.86 -4.09
CA LEU A 98 -63.11 -26.10 -4.25
C LEU A 98 -61.71 -25.86 -4.82
N VAL A 99 -61.59 -25.05 -5.88
CA VAL A 99 -60.28 -24.72 -6.49
C VAL A 99 -59.38 -24.01 -5.48
N ALA A 100 -59.91 -23.02 -4.76
CA ALA A 100 -59.15 -22.30 -3.73
C ALA A 100 -58.69 -23.23 -2.60
N ALA A 101 -59.57 -24.11 -2.13
CA ALA A 101 -59.25 -25.09 -1.09
C ALA A 101 -58.17 -26.08 -1.53
N MET A 102 -58.30 -26.65 -2.72
CA MET A 102 -57.34 -27.61 -3.26
C MET A 102 -55.97 -26.99 -3.49
N ALA A 103 -55.91 -25.70 -3.88
CA ALA A 103 -54.65 -24.97 -4.02
C ALA A 103 -53.84 -24.94 -2.71
N GLU A 104 -54.51 -24.70 -1.57
CA GLU A 104 -53.87 -24.71 -0.24
C GLU A 104 -53.45 -26.11 0.20
N VAL A 105 -54.26 -27.13 -0.09
CA VAL A 105 -53.88 -28.54 0.15
C VAL A 105 -52.63 -28.91 -0.63
N GLY A 106 -52.56 -28.52 -1.91
CA GLY A 106 -51.40 -28.78 -2.76
C GLY A 106 -50.13 -28.06 -2.27
N LEU A 107 -50.26 -26.81 -1.81
CA LEU A 107 -49.14 -26.07 -1.22
C LEU A 107 -48.62 -26.76 0.05
N TRP A 108 -49.52 -27.21 0.92
CA TRP A 108 -49.17 -27.92 2.14
C TRP A 108 -48.45 -29.26 1.86
N ILE A 109 -48.91 -30.03 0.86
CA ILE A 109 -48.22 -31.25 0.41
C ILE A 109 -46.79 -30.95 -0.06
N MET A 110 -46.61 -29.87 -0.83
CA MET A 110 -45.27 -29.47 -1.29
C MET A 110 -44.35 -29.05 -0.12
N HIS A 111 -44.87 -28.25 0.82
CA HIS A 111 -44.10 -27.77 1.97
C HIS A 111 -43.68 -28.91 2.91
N THR A 112 -44.61 -29.84 3.19
CA THR A 112 -44.34 -31.03 4.01
C THR A 112 -43.31 -31.95 3.36
N TYR A 113 -43.39 -32.15 2.04
CA TYR A 113 -42.39 -32.93 1.29
C TYR A 113 -41.00 -32.29 1.32
N SER A 114 -40.92 -30.97 1.11
CA SER A 114 -39.65 -30.22 1.11
C SER A 114 -38.92 -30.29 2.46
N LYS A 115 -39.68 -30.25 3.56
CA LYS A 115 -39.16 -30.25 4.94
C LYS A 115 -39.19 -31.61 5.64
N ARG A 116 -39.29 -32.72 4.90
CA ARG A 116 -39.46 -34.07 5.45
C ARG A 116 -38.33 -34.56 6.38
N HIS A 117 -37.21 -33.83 6.44
CA HIS A 117 -36.04 -34.14 7.27
C HIS A 117 -35.90 -33.26 8.52
N GLU A 118 -36.86 -32.35 8.77
CA GLU A 118 -36.93 -31.51 9.97
C GLU A 118 -37.94 -32.08 10.99
N ASP A 119 -37.72 -31.82 12.28
CA ASP A 119 -38.66 -32.18 13.35
C ASP A 119 -39.93 -31.32 13.25
N GLN A 120 -40.98 -31.85 12.63
CA GLN A 120 -42.21 -31.11 12.30
C GLN A 120 -43.29 -31.30 13.36
N ASP A 121 -43.83 -30.18 13.85
CA ASP A 121 -45.07 -30.15 14.62
C ASP A 121 -46.28 -30.35 13.69
N TRP A 122 -46.64 -31.62 13.48
CA TRP A 122 -47.76 -32.02 12.63
C TRP A 122 -49.10 -31.44 13.08
N GLN A 123 -49.32 -31.31 14.38
CA GLN A 123 -50.59 -30.80 14.91
C GLN A 123 -50.79 -29.34 14.50
N ARG A 124 -49.75 -28.52 14.67
CA ARG A 124 -49.77 -27.12 14.23
C ARG A 124 -49.86 -26.99 12.71
N SER A 125 -49.19 -27.88 11.97
CA SER A 125 -49.23 -27.91 10.51
C SER A 125 -50.65 -28.19 9.97
N PHE A 126 -51.36 -29.17 10.54
CA PHE A 126 -52.76 -29.47 10.18
C PHE A 126 -53.73 -28.36 10.58
N GLU A 127 -53.53 -27.72 11.75
CA GLU A 127 -54.34 -26.57 12.16
C GLU A 127 -54.21 -25.41 11.17
N LEU A 128 -52.99 -25.07 10.75
CA LEU A 128 -52.73 -24.03 9.77
C LEU A 128 -53.31 -24.37 8.38
N LEU A 129 -53.20 -25.63 7.95
CA LEU A 129 -53.84 -26.09 6.71
C LEU A 129 -55.35 -25.87 6.77
N GLY A 130 -56.02 -26.34 7.83
CA GLY A 130 -57.47 -26.23 7.96
C GLY A 130 -57.95 -24.77 7.94
N VAL A 131 -57.22 -23.89 8.64
CA VAL A 131 -57.49 -22.46 8.65
C VAL A 131 -57.33 -21.84 7.26
N ASN A 132 -56.21 -22.11 6.57
CA ASN A 132 -55.95 -21.55 5.25
C ASN A 132 -56.95 -22.04 4.20
N VAL A 133 -57.26 -23.35 4.22
CA VAL A 133 -58.29 -23.96 3.36
C VAL A 133 -59.64 -23.30 3.60
N GLY A 134 -60.07 -23.19 4.87
CA GLY A 134 -61.34 -22.59 5.23
C GLY A 134 -61.44 -21.13 4.81
N MET A 135 -60.44 -20.33 5.13
CA MET A 135 -60.39 -18.91 4.82
C MET A 135 -60.48 -18.64 3.31
N ASN A 136 -59.64 -19.31 2.52
CA ASN A 136 -59.61 -19.12 1.06
C ASN A 136 -60.88 -19.66 0.40
N ALA A 137 -61.43 -20.79 0.86
CA ALA A 137 -62.67 -21.34 0.33
C ALA A 137 -63.87 -20.41 0.58
N ILE A 138 -63.97 -19.83 1.78
CA ILE A 138 -65.04 -18.86 2.13
C ILE A 138 -64.90 -17.59 1.28
N ALA A 139 -63.69 -17.06 1.13
CA ALA A 139 -63.42 -15.90 0.30
C ALA A 139 -63.77 -16.12 -1.17
N ALA A 140 -63.36 -17.25 -1.74
CA ALA A 140 -63.69 -17.66 -3.09
C ALA A 140 -65.20 -17.85 -3.30
N LEU A 141 -65.88 -18.43 -2.32
CA LEU A 141 -67.34 -18.58 -2.35
C LEU A 141 -68.03 -17.22 -2.35
N ALA A 142 -67.63 -16.30 -1.48
CA ALA A 142 -68.20 -14.96 -1.40
C ALA A 142 -68.01 -14.19 -2.71
N ALA A 143 -66.80 -14.24 -3.28
CA ALA A 143 -66.52 -13.65 -4.58
C ALA A 143 -67.34 -14.29 -5.71
N GLY A 144 -67.49 -15.62 -5.70
CA GLY A 144 -68.29 -16.33 -6.69
C GLY A 144 -69.77 -15.97 -6.63
N ILE A 145 -70.33 -15.90 -5.42
CA ILE A 145 -71.73 -15.50 -5.19
C ILE A 145 -71.94 -14.06 -5.67
N SER A 146 -71.06 -13.13 -5.30
CA SER A 146 -71.17 -11.74 -5.73
C SER A 146 -71.04 -11.61 -7.25
N LEU A 147 -70.15 -12.38 -7.87
CA LEU A 147 -69.91 -12.35 -9.31
C LEU A 147 -71.16 -12.77 -10.07
N ARG A 148 -71.73 -13.91 -9.67
CA ARG A 148 -72.96 -14.44 -10.28
C ARG A 148 -74.13 -13.48 -10.08
N TRP A 149 -74.27 -12.92 -8.88
CA TRP A 149 -75.33 -11.97 -8.59
C TRP A 149 -75.21 -10.69 -9.43
N LEU A 150 -74.02 -10.09 -9.52
CA LEU A 150 -73.76 -8.88 -10.30
C LEU A 150 -73.93 -9.09 -11.80
N MET A 151 -73.51 -10.26 -12.32
CA MET A 151 -73.70 -10.58 -13.74
C MET A 151 -75.17 -10.78 -14.10
N ASN A 152 -75.96 -11.36 -13.20
CA ASN A 152 -77.41 -11.44 -13.38
C ASN A 152 -78.09 -10.07 -13.31
N LEU A 153 -77.58 -9.17 -12.46
CA LEU A 153 -78.13 -7.84 -12.27
C LEU A 153 -77.86 -6.90 -13.45
N TRP A 154 -76.63 -6.87 -13.96
CA TRP A 154 -76.20 -5.93 -15.00
C TRP A 154 -76.23 -6.50 -16.41
N GLY A 155 -76.38 -7.82 -16.53
CA GLY A 155 -76.31 -8.53 -17.80
C GLY A 155 -74.90 -8.51 -18.41
N THR A 156 -74.71 -9.29 -19.46
CA THR A 156 -73.42 -9.43 -20.16
C THR A 156 -73.37 -8.67 -21.49
N ALA A 157 -74.39 -7.86 -21.80
CA ALA A 157 -74.53 -7.16 -23.08
C ALA A 157 -73.67 -5.89 -23.20
N THR A 158 -73.21 -5.33 -22.08
CA THR A 158 -72.38 -4.11 -22.06
C THR A 158 -70.98 -4.41 -21.52
N ILE A 159 -70.00 -3.60 -21.91
CA ILE A 159 -68.63 -3.67 -21.36
C ILE A 159 -68.67 -3.49 -19.83
N ILE A 160 -69.54 -2.60 -19.33
CA ILE A 160 -69.72 -2.38 -17.89
C ILE A 160 -70.20 -3.67 -17.21
N GLY A 161 -71.21 -4.33 -17.77
CA GLY A 161 -71.73 -5.60 -17.28
C GLY A 161 -70.75 -6.77 -17.41
N GLN A 162 -69.76 -6.68 -18.30
CA GLN A 162 -68.71 -7.70 -18.45
C GLN A 162 -67.49 -7.47 -17.55
N VAL A 163 -67.16 -6.22 -17.19
CA VAL A 163 -65.90 -5.90 -16.49
C VAL A 163 -66.13 -5.60 -15.01
N VAL A 164 -67.16 -4.81 -14.68
CA VAL A 164 -67.37 -4.32 -13.31
C VAL A 164 -67.74 -5.45 -12.33
N PRO A 165 -68.52 -6.49 -12.70
CA PRO A 165 -68.75 -7.64 -11.82
C PRO A 165 -67.48 -8.35 -11.37
N TRP A 166 -66.49 -8.51 -12.26
CA TRP A 166 -65.19 -9.12 -11.93
C TRP A 166 -64.43 -8.27 -10.92
N LEU A 167 -64.39 -6.95 -11.12
CA LEU A 167 -63.69 -6.03 -10.22
C LEU A 167 -64.30 -6.03 -8.81
N ILE A 168 -65.63 -5.88 -8.71
CA ILE A 168 -66.31 -5.83 -7.41
C ILE A 168 -66.17 -7.17 -6.69
N SER A 169 -66.30 -8.28 -7.41
CA SER A 169 -66.19 -9.62 -6.81
C SER A 169 -64.78 -9.94 -6.35
N ALA A 170 -63.76 -9.48 -7.08
CA ALA A 170 -62.37 -9.55 -6.64
C ALA A 170 -62.14 -8.75 -5.36
N ILE A 171 -62.70 -7.53 -5.25
CA ILE A 171 -62.64 -6.73 -4.01
C ILE A 171 -63.31 -7.47 -2.85
N ILE A 172 -64.51 -8.02 -3.07
CA ILE A 172 -65.25 -8.75 -2.02
C ILE A 172 -64.44 -9.96 -1.55
N GLY A 173 -63.95 -10.78 -2.48
CA GLY A 173 -63.15 -11.96 -2.16
C GLY A 173 -61.89 -11.62 -1.37
N ASP A 174 -61.11 -10.65 -1.86
CA ASP A 174 -59.89 -10.20 -1.20
C ASP A 174 -60.16 -9.63 0.20
N GLN A 175 -61.21 -8.81 0.37
CA GLN A 175 -61.54 -8.25 1.68
C GLN A 175 -62.06 -9.31 2.65
N VAL A 176 -62.87 -10.27 2.20
CA VAL A 176 -63.29 -11.40 3.05
C VAL A 176 -62.07 -12.18 3.51
N ASN A 177 -61.17 -12.56 2.59
CA ASN A 177 -59.93 -13.25 2.93
C ASN A 177 -59.08 -12.46 3.94
N MET A 178 -58.86 -11.17 3.67
CA MET A 178 -58.02 -10.31 4.49
C MET A 178 -58.60 -10.09 5.90
N TRP A 179 -59.92 -9.90 6.04
CA TRP A 179 -60.53 -9.72 7.36
C TRP A 179 -60.55 -10.99 8.20
N LEU A 180 -60.72 -12.16 7.58
CA LEU A 180 -60.57 -13.45 8.26
C LEU A 180 -59.12 -13.62 8.78
N LEU A 181 -58.12 -13.31 7.96
CA LEU A 181 -56.71 -13.35 8.34
C LEU A 181 -56.38 -12.34 9.46
N VAL A 182 -56.81 -11.09 9.31
CA VAL A 182 -56.62 -10.01 10.29
C VAL A 182 -57.20 -10.41 11.65
N TYR A 183 -58.36 -11.08 11.67
CA TYR A 183 -58.97 -11.54 12.90
C TYR A 183 -58.17 -12.66 13.56
N ILE A 184 -57.61 -13.60 12.80
CA ILE A 184 -56.70 -14.64 13.32
C ILE A 184 -55.46 -13.99 13.94
N ILE A 185 -54.85 -13.04 13.26
CA ILE A 185 -53.65 -12.32 13.74
C ILE A 185 -53.99 -11.53 15.02
N HIS A 186 -55.15 -10.88 15.06
CA HIS A 186 -55.63 -10.19 16.26
C HIS A 186 -55.78 -11.13 17.45
N LEU A 187 -56.40 -12.29 17.25
CA LEU A 187 -56.57 -13.28 18.31
C LEU A 187 -55.22 -13.86 18.77
N ALA A 188 -54.28 -14.07 17.84
CA ALA A 188 -52.98 -14.64 18.14
C ALA A 188 -52.04 -13.67 18.88
N HIS A 189 -52.02 -12.39 18.48
CA HIS A 189 -51.01 -11.42 18.95
C HIS A 189 -51.60 -10.25 19.75
N GLY A 190 -52.92 -10.11 19.84
CA GLY A 190 -53.59 -9.00 20.51
C GLY A 190 -53.46 -7.64 19.79
N VAL A 191 -52.94 -7.62 18.56
CA VAL A 191 -52.75 -6.41 17.75
C VAL A 191 -54.10 -5.90 17.24
N LYS A 192 -54.30 -4.57 17.17
CA LYS A 192 -55.57 -3.99 16.71
C LYS A 192 -55.86 -4.39 15.25
N PRO A 193 -57.06 -4.91 14.92
CA PRO A 193 -57.38 -5.38 13.56
C PRO A 193 -57.13 -4.34 12.47
N LEU A 194 -57.53 -3.09 12.70
CA LEU A 194 -57.36 -1.99 11.75
C LEU A 194 -55.88 -1.68 11.45
N GLN A 195 -54.99 -1.93 12.41
CA GLN A 195 -53.55 -1.76 12.21
C GLN A 195 -53.02 -2.83 11.24
N VAL A 196 -53.35 -4.10 11.48
CA VAL A 196 -52.95 -5.22 10.62
C VAL A 196 -53.48 -5.04 9.20
N TRP A 197 -54.73 -4.62 9.04
CA TRP A 197 -55.30 -4.32 7.73
C TRP A 197 -54.53 -3.18 7.02
N ARG A 198 -54.21 -2.10 7.75
CA ARG A 198 -53.48 -0.96 7.19
C ARG A 198 -52.06 -1.32 6.74
N GLU A 199 -51.39 -2.22 7.47
CA GLU A 199 -50.07 -2.73 7.13
C GLU A 199 -50.09 -3.61 5.87
N ASN A 200 -51.19 -4.36 5.64
CA ASN A 200 -51.30 -5.30 4.53
C ASN A 200 -52.08 -4.77 3.31
N ARG A 201 -52.67 -3.56 3.38
CA ARG A 201 -53.52 -2.99 2.33
C ARG A 201 -52.83 -2.79 0.97
N TRP A 202 -51.50 -2.79 0.94
CA TRP A 202 -50.73 -2.62 -0.30
C TRP A 202 -50.93 -3.79 -1.27
N ALA A 203 -51.27 -4.99 -0.77
CA ALA A 203 -51.52 -6.17 -1.59
C ALA A 203 -52.89 -6.12 -2.28
N ILE A 204 -53.86 -5.39 -1.72
CA ILE A 204 -55.23 -5.27 -2.23
C ILE A 204 -55.27 -4.90 -3.72
N PRO A 205 -54.65 -3.80 -4.21
CA PRO A 205 -54.72 -3.46 -5.63
C PRO A 205 -54.12 -4.53 -6.55
N ILE A 206 -53.07 -5.24 -6.09
CA ILE A 206 -52.42 -6.29 -6.88
C ILE A 206 -53.32 -7.54 -6.93
N ASN A 207 -53.83 -7.97 -5.78
CA ASN A 207 -54.73 -9.13 -5.68
C ASN A 207 -56.01 -8.91 -6.48
N VAL A 208 -56.62 -7.72 -6.35
CA VAL A 208 -57.83 -7.35 -7.09
C VAL A 208 -57.57 -7.36 -8.59
N LEU A 209 -56.44 -6.82 -9.05
CA LEU A 209 -56.06 -6.84 -10.46
C LEU A 209 -55.85 -8.27 -10.96
N VAL A 210 -55.13 -9.11 -10.22
CA VAL A 210 -54.89 -10.52 -10.57
C VAL A 210 -56.20 -11.29 -10.66
N MET A 211 -57.06 -11.19 -9.65
CA MET A 211 -58.35 -11.88 -9.61
C MET A 211 -59.29 -11.40 -10.72
N SER A 212 -59.40 -10.09 -10.94
CA SER A 212 -60.34 -9.52 -11.91
C SER A 212 -59.86 -9.69 -13.35
N VAL A 213 -58.68 -9.17 -13.68
CA VAL A 213 -58.13 -9.22 -15.04
C VAL A 213 -57.67 -10.62 -15.39
N GLY A 214 -56.90 -11.27 -14.51
CA GLY A 214 -56.42 -12.63 -14.74
C GLY A 214 -57.57 -13.64 -14.79
N GLY A 215 -58.52 -13.56 -13.84
CA GLY A 215 -59.67 -14.46 -13.81
C GLY A 215 -60.61 -14.25 -15.01
N GLY A 216 -60.85 -12.99 -15.38
CA GLY A 216 -61.67 -12.65 -16.55
C GLY A 216 -61.05 -13.10 -17.87
N LEU A 217 -59.75 -12.85 -18.08
CA LEU A 217 -59.04 -13.29 -19.28
C LEU A 217 -58.93 -14.82 -19.37
N LEU A 218 -58.62 -15.49 -18.27
CA LEU A 218 -58.59 -16.95 -18.23
C LEU A 218 -59.97 -17.54 -18.53
N SER A 219 -61.02 -16.94 -17.95
CA SER A 219 -62.40 -17.33 -18.25
C SER A 219 -62.75 -17.18 -19.73
N LEU A 220 -62.42 -16.04 -20.34
CA LEU A 220 -62.66 -15.81 -21.76
C LEU A 220 -61.89 -16.82 -22.63
N ALA A 221 -60.63 -17.11 -22.27
CA ALA A 221 -59.83 -18.10 -22.97
C ALA A 221 -60.46 -19.49 -22.90
N VAL A 222 -60.93 -19.92 -21.72
CA VAL A 222 -61.61 -21.20 -21.53
C VAL A 222 -62.95 -21.25 -22.26
N GLN A 223 -63.75 -20.18 -22.25
CA GLN A 223 -65.01 -20.16 -23.01
C GLN A 223 -64.79 -20.25 -24.52
N GLN A 224 -63.74 -19.62 -25.04
CA GLN A 224 -63.48 -19.56 -26.47
C GLN A 224 -62.75 -20.81 -27.00
N PHE A 225 -61.86 -21.39 -26.21
CA PHE A 225 -60.93 -22.44 -26.64
C PHE A 225 -60.91 -23.67 -25.73
N ASP A 226 -61.79 -23.75 -24.73
CA ASP A 226 -61.87 -24.82 -23.73
C ASP A 226 -60.48 -25.13 -23.13
N LEU A 227 -60.01 -26.37 -23.28
CA LEU A 227 -58.73 -26.85 -22.76
C LEU A 227 -57.53 -26.07 -23.34
N LEU A 228 -57.61 -25.65 -24.61
CA LEU A 228 -56.55 -24.85 -25.26
C LEU A 228 -56.49 -23.44 -24.66
N GLY A 229 -57.60 -22.91 -24.13
CA GLY A 229 -57.64 -21.61 -23.46
C GLY A 229 -56.75 -21.56 -22.22
N ILE A 230 -56.76 -22.64 -21.44
CA ILE A 230 -55.87 -22.80 -20.28
C ILE A 230 -54.41 -22.77 -20.71
N ALA A 231 -54.06 -23.51 -21.78
CA ALA A 231 -52.70 -23.56 -22.30
C ALA A 231 -52.23 -22.20 -22.83
N ILE A 232 -53.07 -21.50 -23.60
CA ILE A 232 -52.76 -20.17 -24.16
C ILE A 232 -52.50 -19.14 -23.04
N PHE A 233 -53.30 -19.17 -21.97
CA PHE A 233 -53.15 -18.21 -20.86
C PHE A 233 -51.84 -18.43 -20.09
N PHE A 234 -51.45 -19.68 -19.82
CA PHE A 234 -50.30 -19.99 -18.98
C PHE A 234 -48.97 -20.14 -19.74
N LEU A 235 -48.99 -20.46 -21.04
CA LEU A 235 -47.77 -20.65 -21.83
C LEU A 235 -46.79 -19.45 -21.75
N PRO A 236 -47.23 -18.19 -21.89
CA PRO A 236 -46.33 -17.04 -21.76
C PRO A 236 -45.72 -16.91 -20.36
N ILE A 237 -46.49 -17.22 -19.31
CA ILE A 237 -46.04 -17.16 -17.91
C ILE A 237 -44.97 -18.23 -17.66
N VAL A 238 -45.18 -19.46 -18.13
CA VAL A 238 -44.22 -20.56 -18.01
C VAL A 238 -42.92 -20.26 -18.77
N LEU A 239 -43.02 -19.78 -20.00
CA LEU A 239 -41.85 -19.42 -20.81
C LEU A 239 -41.05 -18.27 -20.18
N SER A 240 -41.74 -17.24 -19.67
CA SER A 240 -41.12 -16.11 -18.97
C SER A 240 -40.42 -16.58 -17.69
N SER A 241 -41.08 -17.41 -16.88
CA SER A 241 -40.53 -18.00 -15.67
C SER A 241 -39.27 -18.85 -15.94
N TYR A 242 -39.31 -19.68 -16.98
CA TYR A 242 -38.17 -20.48 -17.43
C TYR A 242 -37.00 -19.60 -17.90
N SER A 243 -37.27 -18.60 -18.73
CA SER A 243 -36.28 -17.64 -19.21
C SER A 243 -35.62 -16.88 -18.06
N PHE A 244 -36.42 -16.44 -17.08
CA PHE A 244 -35.93 -15.78 -15.87
C PHE A 244 -34.99 -16.69 -15.07
N ARG A 245 -35.38 -17.95 -14.83
CA ARG A 245 -34.53 -18.94 -14.13
C ARG A 245 -33.19 -19.16 -14.83
N LEU A 246 -33.21 -19.32 -16.15
CA LEU A 246 -31.99 -19.47 -16.93
C LEU A 246 -31.08 -18.25 -16.78
N THR A 247 -31.65 -17.06 -16.89
CA THR A 247 -30.92 -15.79 -16.74
C THR A 247 -30.28 -15.68 -15.37
N VAL A 248 -31.03 -15.91 -14.29
CA VAL A 248 -30.52 -15.86 -12.91
C VAL A 248 -29.38 -16.86 -12.71
N ASN A 249 -29.54 -18.10 -13.19
CA ASN A 249 -28.51 -19.13 -13.05
C ASN A 249 -27.23 -18.78 -13.81
N ASN A 250 -27.35 -18.21 -15.00
CA ASN A 250 -26.20 -17.76 -15.79
C ASN A 250 -25.48 -16.58 -15.12
N THR A 251 -26.23 -15.59 -14.62
CA THR A 251 -25.66 -14.45 -13.90
C THR A 251 -24.94 -14.91 -12.63
N LYS A 252 -25.49 -15.86 -11.87
CA LYS A 252 -24.82 -16.44 -10.69
C LYS A 252 -23.48 -17.08 -11.05
N LYS A 253 -23.42 -17.85 -12.15
CA LYS A 253 -22.15 -18.44 -12.63
C LYS A 253 -21.13 -17.38 -13.02
N GLN A 254 -21.57 -16.30 -13.68
CA GLN A 254 -20.68 -15.19 -14.04
C GLN A 254 -20.14 -14.45 -12.81
N MET A 255 -20.98 -14.22 -11.80
CA MET A 255 -20.56 -13.60 -10.54
C MET A 255 -19.54 -14.44 -9.80
N ALA A 256 -19.75 -15.75 -9.69
CA ALA A 256 -18.78 -16.65 -9.04
C ALA A 256 -17.41 -16.61 -9.75
N LYS A 257 -17.40 -16.61 -11.09
CA LYS A 257 -16.15 -16.50 -11.87
C LYS A 257 -15.48 -15.12 -11.70
N LEU A 258 -16.26 -14.06 -11.56
CA LEU A 258 -15.74 -12.72 -11.31
C LEU A 258 -15.13 -12.63 -9.91
N GLU A 259 -15.78 -13.18 -8.89
CA GLU A 259 -15.27 -13.25 -7.52
C GLU A 259 -13.94 -14.01 -7.46
N GLU A 260 -13.85 -15.15 -8.13
CA GLU A 260 -12.61 -15.93 -8.24
C GLU A 260 -11.48 -15.13 -8.92
N MET A 261 -11.79 -14.43 -10.01
CA MET A 261 -10.81 -13.58 -10.71
C MET A 261 -10.33 -12.42 -9.84
N VAL A 262 -11.24 -11.75 -9.13
CA VAL A 262 -10.90 -10.65 -8.21
C VAL A 262 -10.01 -11.19 -7.08
N ALA A 263 -10.34 -12.34 -6.50
CA ALA A 263 -9.54 -12.96 -5.44
C ALA A 263 -8.12 -13.35 -5.92
N SER A 264 -7.98 -13.86 -7.15
CA SER A 264 -6.66 -14.13 -7.73
C SER A 264 -5.87 -12.84 -7.93
N ARG A 265 -6.50 -11.80 -8.50
CA ARG A 265 -5.83 -10.52 -8.78
C ARG A 265 -5.41 -9.76 -7.52
N THR A 266 -6.16 -9.86 -6.43
CA THR A 266 -5.78 -9.24 -5.16
C THR A 266 -4.54 -9.88 -4.56
N VAL A 267 -4.38 -11.20 -4.72
CA VAL A 267 -3.16 -11.91 -4.32
C VAL A 267 -1.97 -11.48 -5.18
N ASP A 268 -2.10 -11.48 -6.51
CA ASP A 268 -1.03 -11.03 -7.43
C ASP A 268 -0.57 -9.60 -7.10
N LEU A 269 -1.52 -8.71 -6.79
CA LEU A 269 -1.23 -7.31 -6.47
C LEU A 269 -0.51 -7.16 -5.11
N ALA A 270 -0.85 -7.99 -4.14
CA ALA A 270 -0.17 -8.01 -2.85
C ALA A 270 1.29 -8.45 -2.99
N GLU A 271 1.56 -9.49 -3.79
CA GLU A 271 2.91 -9.97 -4.09
C GLU A 271 3.73 -8.91 -4.84
N ALA A 272 3.15 -8.29 -5.88
CA ALA A 272 3.81 -7.21 -6.62
C ALA A 272 4.17 -6.01 -5.73
N ASN A 273 3.27 -5.63 -4.80
CA ASN A 273 3.54 -4.54 -3.85
C ASN A 273 4.65 -4.90 -2.85
N GLU A 274 4.70 -6.15 -2.38
CA GLU A 274 5.79 -6.61 -1.51
C GLU A 274 7.14 -6.56 -2.24
N GLN A 275 7.19 -7.05 -3.48
CA GLN A 275 8.40 -7.01 -4.30
C GLN A 275 8.86 -5.58 -4.58
N LEU A 276 7.92 -4.67 -4.85
CA LEU A 276 8.19 -3.26 -5.04
C LEU A 276 8.78 -2.63 -3.77
N GLY A 277 8.24 -2.96 -2.60
CA GLY A 277 8.76 -2.53 -1.31
C GLY A 277 10.21 -2.97 -1.07
N LYS A 278 10.54 -4.23 -1.39
CA LYS A 278 11.92 -4.74 -1.32
C LYS A 278 12.87 -4.01 -2.27
N SER A 279 12.42 -3.71 -3.49
CA SER A 279 13.21 -2.96 -4.47
C SER A 279 13.51 -1.53 -4.00
N TYR A 280 12.52 -0.84 -3.42
CA TYR A 280 12.73 0.49 -2.83
C TYR A 280 13.77 0.49 -1.71
N GLN A 281 13.70 -0.49 -0.78
CA GLN A 281 14.70 -0.63 0.28
C GLN A 281 16.11 -0.88 -0.26
N GLN A 282 16.22 -1.69 -1.32
CA GLN A 282 17.51 -1.95 -1.95
C GLN A 282 18.07 -0.71 -2.64
N LEU A 283 17.23 0.08 -3.30
CA LEU A 283 17.61 1.34 -3.94
C LEU A 283 18.10 2.37 -2.91
N GLU A 284 17.42 2.48 -1.77
CA GLU A 284 17.81 3.36 -0.67
C GLU A 284 19.18 2.98 -0.12
N LYS A 285 19.44 1.68 0.08
CA LYS A 285 20.74 1.17 0.52
C LYS A 285 21.85 1.50 -0.50
N ILE A 286 21.58 1.33 -1.79
CA ILE A 286 22.53 1.65 -2.86
C ILE A 286 22.85 3.14 -2.88
N ASN A 287 21.84 4.01 -2.77
CA ASN A 287 22.06 5.46 -2.73
C ASN A 287 22.92 5.87 -1.53
N TYR A 288 22.66 5.31 -0.34
CA TYR A 288 23.48 5.58 0.84
C TYR A 288 24.95 5.16 0.65
N GLN A 289 25.18 3.97 0.08
CA GLN A 289 26.54 3.51 -0.24
C GLN A 289 27.22 4.40 -1.29
N LEU A 290 26.46 4.88 -2.27
CA LEU A 290 26.98 5.75 -3.32
C LEU A 290 27.38 7.12 -2.77
N GLU A 291 26.58 7.69 -1.87
CA GLU A 291 26.93 8.94 -1.16
C GLU A 291 28.19 8.78 -0.29
N ASP A 292 28.31 7.68 0.46
CA ASP A 292 29.49 7.41 1.27
C ASP A 292 30.75 7.23 0.42
N THR A 293 30.64 6.45 -0.65
CA THR A 293 31.75 6.24 -1.60
C THR A 293 32.18 7.55 -2.24
N ASN A 294 31.22 8.42 -2.60
CA ASN A 294 31.55 9.71 -3.22
C ASN A 294 32.27 10.63 -2.23
N LYS A 295 31.86 10.67 -0.95
CA LYS A 295 32.58 11.42 0.09
C LYS A 295 34.01 10.91 0.30
N GLN A 296 34.21 9.59 0.32
CA GLN A 296 35.54 9.01 0.42
C GLN A 296 36.40 9.35 -0.79
N LEU A 297 35.82 9.34 -1.99
CA LEU A 297 36.50 9.72 -3.22
C LEU A 297 36.93 11.20 -3.19
N GLU A 298 36.04 12.09 -2.75
CA GLU A 298 36.33 13.51 -2.59
C GLU A 298 37.47 13.76 -1.58
N ALA A 299 37.43 13.08 -0.43
CA ALA A 299 38.49 13.17 0.57
C ALA A 299 39.84 12.68 0.01
N THR A 300 39.84 11.51 -0.64
CA THR A 300 41.05 10.93 -1.25
C THR A 300 41.61 11.82 -2.35
N ASN A 301 40.76 12.40 -3.19
CA ASN A 301 41.19 13.34 -4.23
C ASN A 301 41.79 14.62 -3.63
N SER A 302 41.22 15.12 -2.54
CA SER A 302 41.78 16.28 -1.83
C SER A 302 43.15 15.98 -1.23
N GLU A 303 43.31 14.82 -0.58
CA GLU A 303 44.60 14.38 -0.05
C GLU A 303 45.64 14.20 -1.16
N LEU A 304 45.23 13.60 -2.28
CA LEU A 304 46.09 13.42 -3.44
C LEU A 304 46.53 14.76 -4.03
N ALA A 305 45.63 15.75 -4.12
CA ALA A 305 45.95 17.07 -4.62
C ALA A 305 46.99 17.78 -3.74
N VAL A 306 46.86 17.70 -2.41
CA VAL A 306 47.83 18.26 -1.46
C VAL A 306 49.19 17.58 -1.59
N ALA A 307 49.22 16.24 -1.64
CA ALA A 307 50.46 15.49 -1.81
C ALA A 307 51.13 15.82 -3.15
N TYR A 308 50.35 16.00 -4.21
CA TYR A 308 50.87 16.38 -5.53
C TYR A 308 51.50 17.77 -5.52
N GLU A 309 50.86 18.75 -4.86
CA GLU A 309 51.40 20.11 -4.71
C GLU A 309 52.72 20.11 -3.90
N GLU A 310 52.82 19.29 -2.85
CA GLU A 310 54.06 19.10 -2.08
C GLU A 310 55.19 18.53 -2.97
N VAL A 311 54.93 17.45 -3.71
CA VAL A 311 55.91 16.89 -4.65
C VAL A 311 56.33 17.92 -5.70
N GLU A 312 55.39 18.69 -6.24
CA GLU A 312 55.70 19.71 -7.22
C GLU A 312 56.58 20.82 -6.62
N SER A 313 56.30 21.27 -5.40
CA SER A 313 57.12 22.26 -4.70
C SER A 313 58.55 21.78 -4.49
N LEU A 314 58.74 20.53 -4.04
CA LEU A 314 60.05 19.92 -3.84
C LEU A 314 60.81 19.80 -5.17
N SER A 315 60.10 19.48 -6.26
CA SER A 315 60.70 19.45 -7.59
C SER A 315 61.20 20.83 -8.01
N ARG A 316 60.40 21.89 -7.79
CA ARG A 316 60.79 23.26 -8.10
C ARG A 316 62.01 23.71 -7.28
N ASP A 317 62.04 23.40 -5.98
CA ASP A 317 63.17 23.71 -5.11
C ASP A 317 64.45 22.99 -5.54
N LYS A 318 64.32 21.73 -5.95
CA LYS A 318 65.43 20.95 -6.52
C LYS A 318 65.96 21.58 -7.80
N ASP A 319 65.08 21.98 -8.72
CA ASP A 319 65.47 22.61 -9.98
C ASP A 319 66.14 23.97 -9.74
N ALA A 320 65.62 24.77 -8.81
CA ALA A 320 66.21 26.05 -8.41
C ALA A 320 67.62 25.85 -7.81
N PHE A 321 67.79 24.84 -6.94
CA PHE A 321 69.08 24.49 -6.36
C PHE A 321 70.11 24.08 -7.44
N LEU A 322 69.73 23.20 -8.36
CA LEU A 322 70.60 22.77 -9.46
C LEU A 322 71.00 23.92 -10.39
N ALA A 323 70.10 24.87 -10.64
CA ALA A 323 70.39 26.06 -11.43
C ALA A 323 71.46 26.94 -10.77
N VAL A 324 71.36 27.19 -9.46
CA VAL A 324 72.35 27.94 -8.68
C VAL A 324 73.70 27.24 -8.71
N LEU A 325 73.74 25.92 -8.45
CA LEU A 325 74.98 25.15 -8.51
C LEU A 325 75.66 25.25 -9.88
N THR A 326 74.88 25.14 -10.95
CA THR A 326 75.40 25.22 -12.31
C THR A 326 76.02 26.58 -12.59
N HIS A 327 75.40 27.67 -12.13
CA HIS A 327 75.93 29.02 -12.27
C HIS A 327 77.25 29.19 -11.50
N ASP A 328 77.27 28.76 -10.24
CA ASP A 328 78.41 28.92 -9.35
C ASP A 328 79.60 28.07 -9.77
N MET A 329 79.38 26.91 -10.41
CA MET A 329 80.46 26.13 -11.03
C MET A 329 80.96 26.72 -12.35
N ARG A 330 80.06 27.32 -13.16
CA ARG A 330 80.43 27.88 -14.48
C ARG A 330 81.40 29.05 -14.36
N THR A 331 81.22 29.91 -13.36
CA THR A 331 82.05 31.10 -13.13
C THR A 331 83.54 30.76 -12.94
N PRO A 332 83.96 29.94 -11.96
CA PRO A 332 85.37 29.57 -11.78
C PRO A 332 85.89 28.73 -12.96
N LEU A 333 85.08 27.86 -13.55
CA LEU A 333 85.49 27.08 -14.72
C LEU A 333 85.81 27.97 -15.93
N THR A 334 85.00 29.02 -16.13
CA THR A 334 85.22 30.02 -17.20
C THR A 334 86.48 30.83 -16.93
N SER A 335 86.73 31.21 -15.68
CA SER A 335 87.98 31.86 -15.25
C SER A 335 89.20 30.97 -15.53
N ILE A 336 89.19 29.70 -15.09
CA ILE A 336 90.26 28.73 -15.34
C ILE A 336 90.55 28.63 -16.84
N LYS A 337 89.51 28.43 -17.67
CA LYS A 337 89.64 28.29 -19.12
C LYS A 337 90.20 29.56 -19.77
N GLY A 338 89.69 30.73 -19.39
CA GLY A 338 90.10 32.03 -19.94
C GLY A 338 91.56 32.35 -19.60
N TYR A 339 91.91 32.25 -18.32
CA TYR A 339 93.28 32.51 -17.84
C TYR A 339 94.29 31.47 -18.35
N SER A 340 93.89 30.20 -18.48
CA SER A 340 94.74 29.16 -19.09
C SER A 340 94.99 29.43 -20.58
N SER A 341 93.98 29.93 -21.30
CA SER A 341 94.12 30.31 -22.72
C SER A 341 95.06 31.52 -22.89
N ILE A 342 94.98 32.51 -21.98
CA ILE A 342 95.89 33.67 -21.96
C ILE A 342 97.34 33.24 -21.70
N LEU A 343 97.57 32.31 -20.76
CA LEU A 343 98.90 31.74 -20.50
C LEU A 343 99.47 30.98 -21.69
N ARG A 344 98.62 30.30 -22.47
CA ARG A 344 99.03 29.51 -23.63
C ARG A 344 99.34 30.38 -24.85
N ASP A 345 98.49 31.38 -25.11
CA ASP A 345 98.45 32.07 -26.41
C ASP A 345 99.20 33.42 -26.42
N ARG A 346 99.69 33.91 -25.26
CA ARG A 346 100.40 35.20 -25.17
C ARG A 346 101.79 35.05 -24.59
N GLU A 347 102.74 35.81 -25.12
CA GLU A 347 104.03 36.05 -24.46
C GLU A 347 103.82 37.03 -23.30
N LEU A 348 104.11 36.59 -22.09
CA LEU A 348 103.85 37.32 -20.85
C LEU A 348 105.11 37.36 -20.01
N GLU A 349 105.32 38.47 -19.31
CA GLU A 349 106.40 38.57 -18.33
C GLU A 349 106.18 37.59 -17.17
N ARG A 350 107.26 37.15 -16.52
CA ARG A 350 107.22 36.17 -15.43
C ARG A 350 106.25 36.56 -14.32
N GLU A 351 106.17 37.85 -14.00
CA GLU A 351 105.26 38.36 -12.97
C GLU A 351 103.77 38.21 -13.37
N GLN A 352 103.44 38.45 -14.64
CA GLN A 352 102.09 38.27 -15.18
C GLN A 352 101.71 36.77 -15.22
N GLN A 353 102.64 35.89 -15.58
CA GLN A 353 102.42 34.44 -15.52
C GLN A 353 102.10 33.97 -14.10
N ILE A 354 102.83 34.48 -13.09
CA ILE A 354 102.59 34.16 -11.67
C ILE A 354 101.20 34.66 -11.23
N LYS A 355 100.82 35.90 -11.60
CA LYS A 355 99.48 36.44 -11.29
C LYS A 355 98.37 35.59 -11.91
N ILE A 356 98.52 35.19 -13.17
CA ILE A 356 97.51 34.34 -13.83
C ILE A 356 97.46 32.94 -13.22
N ALA A 357 98.61 32.32 -12.92
CA ALA A 357 98.65 31.03 -12.23
C ALA A 357 97.95 31.08 -10.86
N LYS A 358 98.13 32.16 -10.10
CA LYS A 358 97.41 32.38 -8.83
C LYS A 358 95.90 32.46 -9.02
N VAL A 359 95.40 33.13 -10.07
CA VAL A 359 93.96 33.21 -10.35
C VAL A 359 93.38 31.86 -10.76
N ILE A 360 94.13 31.07 -11.52
CA ILE A 360 93.73 29.69 -11.88
C ILE A 360 93.65 28.81 -10.63
N MET A 361 94.69 28.82 -9.79
CA MET A 361 94.71 28.06 -8.53
C MET A 361 93.56 28.47 -7.61
N HIS A 362 93.32 29.76 -7.44
CA HIS A 362 92.20 30.25 -6.64
C HIS A 362 90.82 29.83 -7.20
N SER A 363 90.67 29.83 -8.52
CA SER A 363 89.45 29.36 -9.18
C SER A 363 89.26 27.84 -9.04
N GLN A 364 90.36 27.07 -9.04
CA GLN A 364 90.35 25.64 -8.76
C GLN A 364 89.93 25.35 -7.32
N ASP A 365 90.51 26.06 -6.34
CA ASP A 365 90.16 25.92 -4.92
C ASP A 365 88.68 26.23 -4.70
N THR A 366 88.19 27.31 -5.32
CA THR A 366 86.76 27.69 -5.29
C THR A 366 85.86 26.59 -5.85
N LEU A 367 86.26 25.92 -6.94
CA LEU A 367 85.48 24.82 -7.53
C LEU A 367 85.50 23.58 -6.63
N LEU A 368 86.64 23.26 -6.02
CA LEU A 368 86.75 22.15 -5.06
C LEU A 368 85.88 22.39 -3.84
N ASP A 369 85.82 23.62 -3.33
CA ASP A 369 84.92 23.99 -2.23
C ASP A 369 83.44 23.79 -2.61
N ILE A 370 83.04 24.21 -3.81
CA ILE A 370 81.67 23.99 -4.31
C ILE A 370 81.34 22.49 -4.36
N VAL A 371 82.24 21.66 -4.89
CA VAL A 371 82.05 20.20 -4.97
C VAL A 371 81.94 19.56 -3.58
N ASN A 372 82.81 19.96 -2.65
CA ASN A 372 82.78 19.45 -1.28
C ASN A 372 81.48 19.83 -0.56
N ASN A 373 81.00 21.06 -0.78
CA ASN A 373 79.72 21.51 -0.22
C ASN A 373 78.53 20.70 -0.78
N ILE A 374 78.52 20.38 -2.08
CA ILE A 374 77.48 19.53 -2.69
C ILE A 374 77.48 18.13 -2.06
N LEU A 375 78.66 17.51 -1.95
CA LEU A 375 78.80 16.16 -1.36
C LEU A 375 78.33 16.11 0.10
N GLU A 376 78.44 17.22 0.83
CA GLU A 376 77.96 17.31 2.20
C GLU A 376 76.46 17.47 2.28
N ILE A 377 75.87 18.29 1.41
CA ILE A 377 74.41 18.41 1.31
C ILE A 377 73.79 17.06 0.95
N GLU A 378 74.37 16.31 0.00
CA GLU A 378 73.92 14.96 -0.37
C GLU A 378 74.00 13.97 0.81
N LYS A 379 75.07 14.03 1.62
CA LYS A 379 75.19 13.23 2.85
C LYS A 379 74.11 13.59 3.89
N LEU A 380 73.75 14.87 3.99
CA LEU A 380 72.68 15.33 4.88
C LEU A 380 71.30 14.90 4.38
N GLN A 381 71.04 14.99 3.07
CA GLN A 381 69.76 14.66 2.45
C GLN A 381 69.48 13.16 2.34
N SER A 382 70.52 12.32 2.23
CA SER A 382 70.40 10.86 2.17
C SER A 382 69.96 10.21 3.49
N GLY A 383 69.71 11.00 4.55
CA GLY A 383 69.23 10.51 5.84
C GLY A 383 70.26 9.68 6.61
N VAL A 384 71.53 9.70 6.18
CA VAL A 384 72.62 9.05 6.91
C VAL A 384 72.72 9.72 8.29
N PRO A 385 72.56 8.97 9.40
CA PRO A 385 72.63 9.55 10.72
C PRO A 385 74.02 10.14 10.93
N ILE A 386 74.08 11.46 11.15
CA ILE A 386 75.30 12.13 11.57
C ILE A 386 75.54 11.71 13.02
N LEU A 387 76.42 10.72 13.22
CA LEU A 387 76.88 10.38 14.55
C LEU A 387 77.75 11.54 15.05
N LEU A 388 77.22 12.28 16.02
CA LEU A 388 77.96 13.34 16.70
C LEU A 388 78.75 12.72 17.85
N GLU A 389 80.07 12.91 17.82
CA GLU A 389 80.94 12.44 18.87
C GLU A 389 81.00 13.50 19.98
N TYR A 390 80.00 13.49 20.86
CA TYR A 390 79.94 14.44 21.96
C TYR A 390 81.05 14.19 22.99
N ALA A 391 81.91 15.18 23.17
CA ALA A 391 82.93 15.23 24.20
C ALA A 391 82.85 16.55 24.98
N GLN A 392 83.44 16.57 26.18
CA GLN A 392 83.71 17.83 26.88
C GLN A 392 84.88 18.52 26.21
N VAL A 393 84.61 19.63 25.52
CA VAL A 393 85.59 20.36 24.73
C VAL A 393 85.67 21.80 25.18
N ASP A 394 86.87 22.39 25.12
CA ASP A 394 87.07 23.81 25.45
C ASP A 394 86.81 24.67 24.21
N LEU A 395 85.67 25.36 24.20
CA LEU A 395 85.27 26.22 23.10
C LEU A 395 86.23 27.40 22.91
N ALA A 396 86.83 27.91 23.99
CA ALA A 396 87.81 28.99 23.88
C ALA A 396 89.05 28.52 23.11
N LEU A 397 89.51 27.30 23.39
CA LEU A 397 90.66 26.69 22.70
C LEU A 397 90.38 26.36 21.23
N ILE A 398 89.17 25.88 20.91
CA ILE A 398 88.75 25.66 19.53
C ILE A 398 88.75 26.99 18.77
N THR A 399 88.09 28.01 19.31
CA THR A 399 88.00 29.33 18.66
C THR A 399 89.38 29.96 18.49
N GLN A 400 90.28 29.80 19.47
CA GLN A 400 91.66 30.28 19.34
C GLN A 400 92.38 29.63 18.15
N ARG A 401 92.29 28.31 17.97
CA ARG A 401 92.88 27.60 16.81
C ARG A 401 92.32 28.10 15.48
N VAL A 402 91.02 28.38 15.43
CA VAL A 402 90.38 28.95 14.23
C VAL A 402 90.89 30.37 13.97
N VAL A 403 90.98 31.21 14.99
CA VAL A 403 91.52 32.58 14.88
C VAL A 403 92.96 32.56 14.35
N GLU A 404 93.80 31.67 14.86
CA GLU A 404 95.18 31.49 14.38
C GLU A 404 95.23 31.10 12.89
N THR A 405 94.32 30.22 12.46
CA THR A 405 94.20 29.79 11.06
C THR A 405 93.74 30.92 10.14
N ILE A 406 92.80 31.75 10.59
CA ILE A 406 92.21 32.84 9.81
C ILE A 406 93.06 34.14 9.84
N ALA A 407 94.00 34.25 10.80
CA ALA A 407 94.84 35.43 10.96
C ALA A 407 95.71 35.75 9.74
N ALA A 408 96.25 34.73 9.05
CA ALA A 408 97.06 34.93 7.85
C ALA A 408 96.22 35.45 6.66
N PRO A 409 95.11 34.80 6.26
CA PRO A 409 94.21 35.33 5.23
C PRO A 409 93.66 36.73 5.54
N ALA A 410 93.30 37.02 6.78
CA ALA A 410 92.82 38.35 7.18
C ALA A 410 93.90 39.43 7.00
N ARG A 411 95.14 39.12 7.37
CA ARG A 411 96.29 40.03 7.21
C ARG A 411 96.61 40.29 5.74
N GLU A 412 96.54 39.26 4.90
CA GLU A 412 96.76 39.39 3.45
C GLU A 412 95.73 40.32 2.79
N LYS A 413 94.50 40.36 3.30
CA LYS A 413 93.42 41.23 2.82
C LYS A 413 93.33 42.58 3.56
N GLY A 414 94.25 42.87 4.48
CA GLY A 414 94.26 44.12 5.24
C GLY A 414 93.07 44.28 6.20
N ILE A 415 92.49 43.18 6.68
CA ILE A 415 91.36 43.17 7.62
C ILE A 415 91.88 43.08 9.06
N GLN A 416 91.34 43.92 9.95
CA GLN A 416 91.62 43.84 11.38
C GLN A 416 90.86 42.66 12.00
N LEU A 417 91.57 41.62 12.40
CA LEU A 417 91.01 40.50 13.17
C LEU A 417 91.12 40.80 14.67
N LYS A 418 89.98 40.88 15.36
CA LYS A 418 89.90 41.06 16.81
C LYS A 418 89.41 39.76 17.44
N TYR A 419 90.19 39.27 18.39
CA TYR A 419 89.81 38.15 19.25
C TYR A 419 90.31 38.49 20.65
N GLU A 420 89.38 38.63 21.59
CA GLU A 420 89.73 38.78 23.00
C GLU A 420 90.00 37.40 23.58
N GLN A 421 91.27 37.15 23.95
CA GLN A 421 91.66 35.86 24.52
C GLN A 421 90.92 35.62 25.83
N VAL A 422 90.14 34.54 25.88
CA VAL A 422 89.42 34.14 27.08
C VAL A 422 90.39 33.41 28.02
N PRO A 423 90.63 33.92 29.25
CA PRO A 423 91.66 33.37 30.15
C PRO A 423 91.24 32.08 30.86
N THR A 424 89.98 31.65 30.70
CA THR A 424 89.40 30.50 31.40
C THR A 424 88.73 29.55 30.40
N PRO A 425 88.95 28.22 30.50
CA PRO A 425 88.31 27.23 29.64
C PRO A 425 86.79 27.36 29.67
N ILE A 426 86.16 27.39 28.49
CA ILE A 426 84.70 27.36 28.35
C ILE A 426 84.32 25.96 27.88
N MET A 427 84.07 25.08 28.85
CA MET A 427 83.75 23.68 28.60
C MET A 427 82.32 23.53 28.07
N VAL A 428 82.18 22.94 26.88
CA VAL A 428 80.89 22.62 26.25
C VAL A 428 80.85 21.14 25.87
N THR A 429 79.65 20.55 25.87
CA THR A 429 79.44 19.19 25.34
C THR A 429 79.13 19.28 23.85
N ALA A 430 80.10 18.98 22.99
CA ALA A 430 79.95 19.09 21.54
C ALA A 430 80.91 18.13 20.81
N ASP A 431 80.70 17.99 19.50
CA ASP A 431 81.68 17.38 18.59
C ASP A 431 82.71 18.46 18.21
N GLU A 432 83.95 18.29 18.68
CA GLU A 432 85.04 19.23 18.48
C GLU A 432 85.23 19.57 17.00
N SER A 433 85.27 18.53 16.15
CA SER A 433 85.56 18.67 14.72
C SER A 433 84.46 19.42 13.97
N LYS A 434 83.19 19.20 14.35
CA LYS A 434 82.05 19.87 13.71
C LYS A 434 81.93 21.32 14.15
N ILE A 435 82.14 21.61 15.43
CA ILE A 435 82.10 22.98 15.93
C ILE A 435 83.26 23.80 15.38
N GLU A 436 84.49 23.27 15.39
CA GLU A 436 85.64 23.92 14.77
C GLU A 436 85.37 24.28 13.31
N ARG A 437 84.74 23.36 12.58
CA ARG A 437 84.34 23.57 11.20
C ARG A 437 83.28 24.65 11.03
N VAL A 438 82.24 24.67 11.86
CA VAL A 438 81.21 25.73 11.82
C VAL A 438 81.85 27.09 12.05
N ILE A 439 82.69 27.23 13.08
CA ILE A 439 83.37 28.47 13.42
C ILE A 439 84.31 28.89 12.29
N THR A 440 85.06 27.94 11.72
CA THR A 440 85.97 28.18 10.58
C THR A 440 85.20 28.69 9.36
N ASN A 441 84.06 28.09 9.02
CA ASN A 441 83.24 28.50 7.88
C ASN A 441 82.63 29.90 8.07
N LEU A 442 82.17 30.22 9.29
CA LEU A 442 81.63 31.55 9.59
C LEU A 442 82.75 32.60 9.58
N ALA A 443 83.89 32.30 10.18
CA ALA A 443 85.04 33.21 10.25
C ALA A 443 85.67 33.45 8.86
N SER A 444 85.81 32.39 8.04
CA SER A 444 86.30 32.50 6.67
C SER A 444 85.33 33.29 5.79
N ASN A 445 84.01 33.08 5.93
CA ASN A 445 83.00 33.88 5.25
C ASN A 445 83.07 35.36 5.67
N ALA A 446 83.21 35.66 6.97
CA ALA A 446 83.34 37.03 7.44
C ALA A 446 84.57 37.71 6.81
N VAL A 447 85.75 37.06 6.82
CA VAL A 447 86.95 37.61 6.16
C VAL A 447 86.79 37.74 4.64
N LYS A 448 86.11 36.78 3.99
CA LYS A 448 85.88 36.80 2.53
C LYS A 448 85.00 37.97 2.10
N TYR A 449 83.95 38.30 2.84
CA TYR A 449 82.96 39.32 2.44
C TYR A 449 83.16 40.69 3.09
N THR A 450 84.00 40.81 4.12
CA THR A 450 84.38 42.12 4.67
C THR A 450 85.36 42.85 3.73
N PRO A 451 85.16 44.15 3.42
CA PRO A 451 86.10 44.94 2.61
C PRO A 451 87.48 45.13 3.27
N GLU A 452 88.48 45.58 2.49
CA GLU A 452 89.80 45.99 3.01
C GLU A 452 89.65 47.11 4.06
N GLU A 453 90.57 47.16 5.04
CA GLU A 453 90.49 48.04 6.23
C GLU A 453 89.28 47.80 7.16
N GLY A 454 88.46 46.78 6.87
CA GLY A 454 87.36 46.36 7.72
C GLY A 454 87.81 45.62 8.98
N CYS A 455 86.85 45.30 9.86
CA CYS A 455 87.09 44.60 11.12
C CYS A 455 86.23 43.34 11.21
N VAL A 456 86.83 42.23 11.64
CA VAL A 456 86.13 41.00 12.00
C VAL A 456 86.43 40.71 13.47
N THR A 457 85.39 40.63 14.29
CA THR A 457 85.51 40.31 15.72
C THR A 457 84.96 38.92 15.97
N ILE A 458 85.73 38.11 16.68
CA ILE A 458 85.32 36.81 17.17
C ILE A 458 85.37 36.88 18.70
N ASP A 459 84.23 36.70 19.35
CA ASP A 459 84.12 36.71 20.81
C ASP A 459 83.58 35.36 21.28
N VAL A 460 84.07 34.89 22.42
CA VAL A 460 83.53 33.71 23.10
C VAL A 460 83.24 34.10 24.53
N ARG A 461 82.01 33.87 24.98
CA ARG A 461 81.59 34.21 26.35
C ARG A 461 80.60 33.22 26.92
N THR A 462 80.53 33.17 28.24
CA THR A 462 79.46 32.46 28.94
C THR A 462 78.26 33.39 29.16
N ASN A 463 77.08 32.98 28.74
CA ASN A 463 75.81 33.64 29.06
C ASN A 463 74.90 32.68 29.83
N GLY A 464 74.94 32.77 31.16
CA GLY A 464 74.23 31.85 32.05
C GLY A 464 74.75 30.42 31.89
N ARG A 465 73.88 29.49 31.47
CA ARG A 465 74.22 28.08 31.23
C ARG A 465 74.72 27.77 29.81
N PHE A 466 74.84 28.78 28.96
CA PHE A 466 75.22 28.61 27.55
C PHE A 466 76.58 29.28 27.28
N ALA A 467 77.36 28.69 26.39
CA ALA A 467 78.45 29.38 25.71
C ALA A 467 77.90 30.08 24.46
N VAL A 468 78.33 31.31 24.21
CA VAL A 468 77.87 32.18 23.12
C VAL A 468 79.06 32.75 22.38
#